data_AF-A0A2E0SXP1-F1
#
_entry.id   AF-A0A2E0SXP1-F1
#
_cell.length_a   1.000
_cell.length_b   1.000
_cell.length_c   1.000
_cell.angle_alpha   90.00
_cell.angle_beta   90.00
_cell.angle_gamma   90.00
#
_symmetry.space_group_name_H-M   'P 1'
#
loop_
_entity.id
_entity.type
_entity.pdbx_description
1 polymer ?
#
loop_
_entity_poly.entity_id
_entity_poly.type
_entity_poly.pdbx_seq_one_letter_code
_entity_poly.pdbx_strand_id
1 'polypeptide(L)'
;MMNTETGVQISEQSPLGAHATRADRVGRSLLFSDELHLEAHRWLIEEAYTLDEQRYEHWLETLTEDIHYIMPVRQTTALGSSFTTARGMSHWDENKYSLSRRVARFLTEHAWTEDPPSRLRHYVTNVRVFLSSVEDELIVDSAVLLFRSRGDVNEPSIISAHREDVLRRVGDDLQLARRVIMVDESVLRIQNLAIFL
;
A
#
# COMPACT_ATOMS: atom_id res chain seq x y z
N MET A 1 25.98 -0.52 -8.60
CA MET A 1 24.54 -0.84 -8.49
C MET A 1 24.00 0.00 -7.35
N MET A 2 23.00 0.84 -7.60
CA MET A 2 22.29 1.50 -6.51
C MET A 2 21.55 0.42 -5.72
N ASN A 3 21.84 0.30 -4.43
CA ASN A 3 21.06 -0.52 -3.51
C ASN A 3 19.72 0.20 -3.31
N THR A 4 18.71 -0.12 -4.13
CA THR A 4 17.32 0.23 -3.81
C THR A 4 16.86 -0.68 -2.68
N GLU A 5 16.46 -0.08 -1.56
CA GLU A 5 15.88 -0.83 -0.43
C GLU A 5 14.67 -1.63 -0.91
N THR A 6 14.65 -2.93 -0.64
CA THR A 6 13.53 -3.81 -0.98
C THR A 6 12.38 -3.61 0.03
N GLY A 7 11.16 -4.01 -0.31
CA GLY A 7 10.05 -3.87 0.63
C GLY A 7 10.23 -4.68 1.92
N VAL A 8 10.87 -5.85 1.85
CA VAL A 8 11.24 -6.62 3.05
C VAL A 8 12.21 -5.84 3.95
N GLN A 9 13.23 -5.19 3.38
CA GLN A 9 14.19 -4.38 4.14
C GLN A 9 13.54 -3.17 4.81
N ILE A 10 12.58 -2.52 4.13
CA ILE A 10 11.83 -1.38 4.70
C ILE A 10 10.94 -1.88 5.85
N SER A 11 10.24 -2.99 5.63
CA SER A 11 9.38 -3.61 6.63
C SER A 11 10.15 -4.01 7.88
N GLU A 12 11.35 -4.59 7.74
CA GLU A 12 12.22 -5.04 8.84
C GLU A 12 12.71 -3.90 9.75
N GLN A 13 12.79 -2.67 9.24
CA GLN A 13 13.22 -1.53 10.02
C GLN A 13 12.17 -1.06 11.03
N SER A 14 10.90 -1.45 10.85
CA SER A 14 9.81 -1.14 11.79
C SER A 14 9.68 -2.23 12.87
N PRO A 15 9.48 -1.85 14.15
CA PRO A 15 9.09 -2.78 15.20
C PRO A 15 7.79 -3.55 14.89
N LEU A 16 6.82 -2.93 14.22
CA LEU A 16 5.56 -3.60 13.83
C LEU A 16 5.78 -4.61 12.70
N GLY A 17 6.82 -4.41 11.89
CA GLY A 17 7.23 -5.34 10.85
C GLY A 17 7.94 -6.60 11.37
N ALA A 18 8.08 -6.80 12.68
CA ALA A 18 8.70 -8.00 13.26
C ALA A 18 7.93 -9.29 12.93
N HIS A 19 6.60 -9.20 12.81
CA HIS A 19 5.71 -10.33 12.54
C HIS A 19 5.33 -10.46 11.06
N ALA A 20 5.72 -9.50 10.23
CA ALA A 20 5.41 -9.49 8.81
C ALA A 20 6.20 -10.57 8.06
N THR A 21 5.62 -11.09 6.98
CA THR A 21 6.34 -11.99 6.06
C THR A 21 7.66 -11.37 5.56
N ARG A 22 8.68 -12.23 5.47
CA ARG A 22 10.00 -11.92 4.92
C ARG A 22 10.14 -12.31 3.45
N ALA A 23 9.02 -12.58 2.79
CA ALA A 23 8.97 -12.83 1.36
C ALA A 23 9.70 -11.76 0.57
N ASP A 24 10.52 -12.22 -0.36
CA ASP A 24 11.20 -11.41 -1.35
C ASP A 24 11.01 -12.04 -2.73
N ARG A 25 11.13 -11.23 -3.77
CA ARG A 25 10.85 -11.64 -5.15
C ARG A 25 11.91 -12.62 -5.66
N VAL A 26 11.47 -13.62 -6.41
CA VAL A 26 12.33 -14.62 -7.05
C VAL A 26 12.19 -14.54 -8.55
N GLY A 27 13.33 -14.44 -9.25
CA GLY A 27 13.37 -14.47 -10.71
C GLY A 27 12.87 -13.20 -11.39
N ARG A 28 12.28 -13.36 -12.58
CA ARG A 28 11.73 -12.27 -13.39
C ARG A 28 10.23 -12.15 -13.17
N SER A 29 9.65 -11.02 -13.58
CA SER A 29 8.20 -10.85 -13.54
C SER A 29 7.52 -11.91 -14.40
N LEU A 30 6.40 -12.44 -13.90
CA LEU A 30 5.51 -13.34 -14.61
C LEU A 30 4.98 -12.67 -15.89
N LEU A 31 4.62 -13.49 -16.86
CA LEU A 31 3.97 -13.02 -18.08
C LEU A 31 2.55 -12.52 -17.75
N PHE A 32 2.05 -11.55 -18.52
CA PHE A 32 0.68 -11.05 -18.32
C PHE A 32 -0.40 -12.11 -18.55
N SER A 33 -0.09 -13.17 -19.29
CA SER A 33 -0.98 -14.31 -19.52
C SER A 33 -0.90 -15.39 -18.44
N ASP A 34 0.01 -15.24 -17.47
CA ASP A 34 0.12 -16.17 -16.34
C ASP A 34 -1.11 -16.05 -15.43
N GLU A 35 -1.67 -17.16 -14.97
CA GLU A 35 -2.89 -17.18 -14.14
C GLU A 35 -2.69 -16.41 -12.83
N LEU A 36 -1.52 -16.56 -12.21
CA LEU A 36 -1.19 -15.84 -10.96
C LEU A 36 -1.06 -14.34 -11.19
N HIS A 37 -0.56 -13.94 -12.38
CA HIS A 37 -0.53 -12.54 -12.74
C HIS A 37 -1.95 -11.96 -12.91
N LEU A 38 -2.80 -12.66 -13.67
CA LEU A 38 -4.18 -12.22 -13.93
C LEU A 38 -4.98 -12.10 -12.63
N GLU A 39 -4.79 -13.03 -11.71
CA GLU A 39 -5.45 -13.04 -10.42
C GLU A 39 -5.00 -11.91 -9.50
N ALA A 40 -3.69 -11.74 -9.32
CA ALA A 40 -3.14 -10.63 -8.53
C ALA A 40 -3.53 -9.26 -9.11
N HIS A 41 -3.52 -9.13 -10.44
CA HIS A 41 -3.99 -7.93 -11.11
C HIS A 41 -5.47 -7.66 -10.84
N ARG A 42 -6.34 -8.68 -10.95
CA ARG A 42 -7.75 -8.56 -10.59
C ARG A 42 -7.92 -8.12 -9.13
N TRP A 43 -7.20 -8.74 -8.20
CA TRP A 43 -7.23 -8.38 -6.78
C TRP A 43 -6.94 -6.90 -6.56
N LEU A 44 -5.89 -6.35 -7.18
CA LEU A 44 -5.54 -4.92 -7.06
C LEU A 44 -6.61 -3.98 -7.63
N ILE A 45 -7.29 -4.39 -8.69
CA ILE A 45 -8.37 -3.59 -9.29
C ILE A 45 -9.61 -3.60 -8.39
N GLU A 46 -10.00 -4.77 -7.84
CA GLU A 46 -11.13 -4.88 -6.91
C GLU A 46 -10.85 -4.14 -5.60
N GLU A 47 -9.61 -4.17 -5.11
CA GLU A 47 -9.18 -3.37 -3.96
C GLU A 47 -9.37 -1.87 -4.24
N ALA A 48 -8.90 -1.38 -5.38
CA ALA A 48 -9.03 0.03 -5.76
C ALA A 48 -10.49 0.50 -5.75
N TYR A 49 -11.40 -0.28 -6.32
CA TYR A 49 -12.84 0.03 -6.29
C TYR A 49 -13.43 -0.05 -4.88
N THR A 50 -13.02 -1.03 -4.07
CA THR A 50 -13.46 -1.15 -2.67
C THR A 50 -13.06 0.08 -1.85
N LEU A 51 -11.83 0.57 -2.04
CA LEU A 51 -11.33 1.79 -1.40
C LEU A 51 -12.00 3.06 -1.94
N ASP A 52 -12.24 3.15 -3.26
CA ASP A 52 -12.92 4.28 -3.89
C ASP A 52 -14.38 4.44 -3.41
N GLU A 53 -15.05 3.30 -3.18
CA GLU A 53 -16.39 3.22 -2.59
C GLU A 53 -16.37 3.33 -1.05
N GLN A 54 -15.20 3.47 -0.44
CA GLN A 54 -15.00 3.60 1.00
C GLN A 54 -15.57 2.43 1.81
N ARG A 55 -15.62 1.22 1.22
CA ARG A 55 -16.03 -0.02 1.89
C ARG A 55 -14.89 -0.57 2.76
N TYR A 56 -14.45 0.22 3.72
CA TYR A 56 -13.24 -0.04 4.50
C TYR A 56 -13.34 -1.29 5.40
N GLU A 57 -14.53 -1.63 5.90
CA GLU A 57 -14.73 -2.87 6.66
C GLU A 57 -14.48 -4.10 5.77
N HIS A 58 -14.99 -4.08 4.54
CA HIS A 58 -14.74 -5.13 3.56
C HIS A 58 -13.26 -5.19 3.15
N TRP A 59 -12.62 -4.03 2.96
CA TRP A 59 -11.18 -3.98 2.70
C TRP A 59 -10.37 -4.62 3.84
N LEU A 60 -10.75 -4.41 5.11
CA LEU A 60 -10.09 -5.08 6.23
C LEU A 60 -10.17 -6.60 6.09
N GLU A 61 -11.29 -7.17 5.65
CA GLU A 61 -11.44 -8.63 5.47
C GLU A 61 -10.46 -9.22 4.44
N THR A 62 -9.98 -8.41 3.49
CA THR A 62 -8.99 -8.81 2.47
C THR A 62 -7.53 -8.78 2.94
N LEU A 63 -7.27 -8.42 4.21
CA LEU A 63 -5.91 -8.38 4.77
C LEU A 63 -5.67 -9.60 5.64
N THR A 64 -4.45 -10.13 5.65
CA THR A 64 -4.08 -11.16 6.62
C THR A 64 -4.02 -10.59 8.04
N GLU A 65 -4.01 -11.46 9.06
CA GLU A 65 -3.90 -11.03 10.45
C GLU A 65 -2.52 -10.43 10.78
N ASP A 66 -1.48 -10.91 10.10
CA ASP A 66 -0.09 -10.46 10.20
C ASP A 66 0.27 -9.32 9.23
N ILE A 67 -0.73 -8.63 8.65
CA ILE A 67 -0.50 -7.51 7.72
C ILE A 67 0.43 -6.47 8.34
N HIS A 68 1.43 -6.08 7.57
CA HIS A 68 2.21 -4.88 7.82
C HIS A 68 2.05 -3.88 6.67
N TYR A 69 1.47 -2.74 7.00
CA TYR A 69 1.17 -1.67 6.07
C TYR A 69 2.06 -0.46 6.41
N ILE A 70 3.05 -0.18 5.56
CA ILE A 70 4.09 0.81 5.84
C ILE A 70 4.27 1.79 4.67
N MET A 71 4.36 3.07 5.02
CA MET A 71 4.66 4.18 4.12
C MET A 71 5.75 5.05 4.77
N PRO A 72 7.04 4.78 4.53
CA PRO A 72 8.12 5.53 5.14
C PRO A 72 8.16 6.98 4.65
N VAL A 73 8.69 7.89 5.47
CA VAL A 73 8.93 9.28 5.06
C VAL A 73 10.09 9.32 4.06
N ARG A 74 9.89 9.90 2.89
CA ARG A 74 10.94 10.04 1.86
C ARG A 74 11.87 11.19 2.20
N GLN A 75 13.16 11.02 1.92
CA GLN A 75 14.17 12.05 2.14
C GLN A 75 14.94 12.33 0.84
N THR A 76 15.14 13.62 0.54
CA THR A 76 16.05 14.03 -0.53
C THR A 76 17.49 13.75 -0.09
N THR A 77 18.13 12.77 -0.73
CA THR A 77 19.51 12.37 -0.43
C THR A 77 20.43 12.59 -1.64
N ALA A 78 21.73 12.68 -1.41
CA ALA A 78 22.72 12.76 -2.48
C ALA A 78 22.74 11.48 -3.34
N LEU A 79 23.16 11.64 -4.61
CA LEU A 79 23.38 10.52 -5.52
C LEU A 79 24.42 9.56 -4.93
N GLY A 80 24.03 8.30 -4.68
CA GLY A 80 24.89 7.28 -4.06
C GLY A 80 24.61 7.01 -2.57
N SER A 81 23.63 7.69 -1.97
CA SER A 81 23.09 7.31 -0.66
C SER A 81 22.58 5.87 -0.67
N SER A 82 22.80 5.13 0.42
CA SER A 82 22.29 3.77 0.61
C SER A 82 20.84 3.72 1.12
N PHE A 83 20.26 4.88 1.43
CA PHE A 83 18.89 5.03 1.90
C PHE A 83 18.21 6.17 1.17
N THR A 84 16.89 6.07 1.02
CA THR A 84 16.05 7.12 0.43
C THR A 84 14.86 7.50 1.32
N THR A 85 14.82 6.93 2.52
CA THR A 85 13.77 7.15 3.53
C THR A 85 14.38 7.53 4.87
N ALA A 86 13.63 8.26 5.68
CA ALA A 86 14.00 8.60 7.04
C ALA A 86 13.79 7.38 7.96
N ARG A 87 14.87 6.89 8.56
CA ARG A 87 14.81 5.73 9.47
C ARG A 87 13.94 6.03 10.70
N GLY A 88 13.04 5.11 11.03
CA GLY A 88 12.15 5.23 12.19
C GLY A 88 11.05 6.29 12.03
N MET A 89 10.87 6.86 10.84
CA MET A 89 9.81 7.82 10.55
C MET A 89 8.97 7.35 9.37
N SER A 90 7.68 7.15 9.62
CA SER A 90 6.73 6.72 8.62
C SER A 90 5.46 7.54 8.68
N HIS A 91 4.87 7.82 7.53
CA HIS A 91 3.52 8.34 7.44
C HIS A 91 2.48 7.29 7.83
N TRP A 92 2.77 6.03 7.51
CA TRP A 92 2.03 4.85 7.93
C TRP A 92 3.00 3.78 8.43
N ASP A 93 2.70 3.19 9.57
CA ASP A 93 3.38 2.03 10.12
C ASP A 93 2.32 1.31 10.96
N GLU A 94 1.59 0.40 10.32
CA GLU A 94 0.35 -0.14 10.86
C GLU A 94 0.31 -1.67 10.78
N ASN A 95 -0.34 -2.25 11.79
CA ASN A 95 -0.77 -3.64 11.78
C ASN A 95 -2.29 -3.74 11.64
N LYS A 96 -2.83 -4.96 11.57
CA LYS A 96 -4.29 -5.19 11.44
C LYS A 96 -5.09 -4.46 12.52
N TYR A 97 -4.63 -4.51 13.76
CA TYR A 97 -5.30 -3.84 14.88
C TYR A 97 -5.33 -2.32 14.69
N SER A 98 -4.21 -1.67 14.38
CA SER A 98 -4.17 -0.21 14.24
C SER A 98 -4.92 0.28 12.99
N LEU A 99 -4.89 -0.49 11.89
CA LEU A 99 -5.76 -0.30 10.73
C LEU A 99 -7.25 -0.37 11.11
N SER A 100 -7.66 -1.37 11.91
CA SER A 100 -9.04 -1.51 12.36
C SER A 100 -9.53 -0.28 13.14
N ARG A 101 -8.64 0.32 13.96
CA ARG A 101 -8.95 1.54 14.72
C ARG A 101 -9.13 2.76 13.82
N ARG A 102 -8.37 2.84 12.72
CA ARG A 102 -8.51 3.91 11.73
C ARG A 102 -9.80 3.77 10.94
N VAL A 103 -10.14 2.55 10.51
CA VAL A 103 -11.42 2.27 9.85
C VAL A 103 -12.59 2.61 10.76
N ALA A 104 -12.56 2.15 12.02
CA ALA A 104 -13.59 2.51 13.00
C ALA A 104 -13.75 4.03 13.14
N ARG A 105 -12.66 4.81 13.08
CA ARG A 105 -12.71 6.27 13.14
C ARG A 105 -13.43 6.87 11.93
N PHE A 106 -13.21 6.35 10.72
CA PHE A 106 -13.92 6.82 9.52
C PHE A 106 -15.43 6.55 9.56
N LEU A 107 -15.85 5.53 10.29
CA LEU A 107 -17.27 5.17 10.43
C LEU A 107 -18.01 5.97 11.52
N THR A 108 -17.32 6.70 12.38
CA THR A 108 -17.97 7.52 13.42
C THR A 108 -18.54 8.82 12.85
N GLU A 109 -19.73 9.22 13.32
CA GLU A 109 -20.42 10.49 12.98
C GLU A 109 -19.58 11.77 13.26
N HIS A 110 -18.43 11.64 13.92
CA HIS A 110 -17.57 12.76 14.31
C HIS A 110 -16.28 12.84 13.47
N ALA A 111 -16.22 12.14 12.33
CA ALA A 111 -15.16 12.27 11.36
C ALA A 111 -15.28 13.58 10.57
N TRP A 112 -15.25 14.75 11.24
CA TRP A 112 -15.32 16.09 10.61
C TRP A 112 -14.30 16.28 9.47
N THR A 113 -13.19 15.52 9.47
CA THR A 113 -12.19 15.52 8.40
C THR A 113 -12.66 14.86 7.10
N GLU A 114 -13.71 14.05 7.11
CA GLU A 114 -14.32 13.37 5.96
C GLU A 114 -15.84 13.59 5.89
N ASP A 115 -16.35 14.68 6.48
CA ASP A 115 -17.73 15.14 6.27
C ASP A 115 -17.69 16.56 5.65
N PRO A 116 -18.07 16.75 4.37
CA PRO A 116 -18.49 15.73 3.41
C PRO A 116 -17.33 14.81 2.98
N PRO A 117 -17.61 13.56 2.55
CA PRO A 117 -16.59 12.58 2.22
C PRO A 117 -15.78 12.97 1.00
N SER A 118 -14.49 12.63 1.03
CA SER A 118 -13.62 12.77 -0.14
C SER A 118 -14.10 11.87 -1.27
N ARG A 119 -14.07 12.37 -2.50
CA ARG A 119 -14.22 11.55 -3.70
C ARG A 119 -12.84 11.03 -4.09
N LEU A 120 -12.69 9.71 -4.11
CA LEU A 120 -11.43 9.03 -4.35
C LEU A 120 -11.43 8.35 -5.74
N ARG A 121 -10.25 8.26 -6.33
CA ARG A 121 -9.99 7.40 -7.48
C ARG A 121 -8.57 6.88 -7.43
N HIS A 122 -8.42 5.58 -7.25
CA HIS A 122 -7.14 4.89 -7.35
C HIS A 122 -6.90 4.43 -8.79
N TYR A 123 -5.94 5.03 -9.48
CA TYR A 123 -5.46 4.53 -10.76
C TYR A 123 -4.29 3.59 -10.50
N VAL A 124 -4.54 2.28 -10.59
CA VAL A 124 -3.51 1.24 -10.47
C VAL A 124 -2.97 0.90 -11.85
N THR A 125 -1.67 1.02 -12.05
CA THR A 125 -1.00 0.73 -13.33
C THR A 125 0.35 0.04 -13.12
N ASN A 126 1.02 -0.30 -14.23
CA ASN A 126 2.38 -0.83 -14.24
C ASN A 126 2.55 -2.08 -13.37
N VAL A 127 1.51 -2.92 -13.31
CA VAL A 127 1.48 -4.10 -12.47
C VAL A 127 2.51 -5.12 -12.95
N ARG A 128 3.33 -5.61 -12.02
CA ARG A 128 4.27 -6.70 -12.25
C ARG A 128 4.17 -7.67 -11.09
N VAL A 129 4.02 -8.94 -11.40
CA VAL A 129 3.89 -10.01 -10.41
C VAL A 129 5.13 -10.89 -10.47
N PHE A 130 5.63 -11.33 -9.32
CA PHE A 130 6.79 -12.19 -9.19
C PHE A 130 6.44 -13.35 -8.26
N LEU A 131 7.08 -14.49 -8.48
CA LEU A 131 7.12 -15.54 -7.47
C LEU A 131 7.83 -15.02 -6.21
N SER A 132 7.44 -15.54 -5.06
CA SER A 132 8.05 -15.25 -3.77
C SER A 132 9.06 -16.33 -3.36
N SER A 133 9.96 -15.98 -2.44
CA SER A 133 10.81 -16.92 -1.69
C SER A 133 10.04 -17.74 -0.65
N VAL A 134 8.77 -17.40 -0.39
CA VAL A 134 7.84 -18.10 0.49
C VAL A 134 6.73 -18.71 -0.37
N GLU A 135 6.42 -19.99 -0.15
CA GLU A 135 5.32 -20.67 -0.84
C GLU A 135 3.99 -19.95 -0.60
N ASP A 136 3.08 -20.06 -1.57
CA ASP A 136 1.74 -19.45 -1.51
C ASP A 136 1.71 -17.91 -1.39
N GLU A 137 2.84 -17.25 -1.57
CA GLU A 137 2.96 -15.79 -1.62
C GLU A 137 3.42 -15.29 -3.00
N LEU A 138 2.92 -14.13 -3.39
CA LEU A 138 3.31 -13.39 -4.60
C LEU A 138 3.81 -12.02 -4.20
N ILE A 139 4.88 -11.55 -4.87
CA ILE A 139 5.29 -10.15 -4.79
C ILE A 139 4.67 -9.40 -5.96
N VAL A 140 3.99 -8.29 -5.67
CA VAL A 140 3.32 -7.48 -6.68
C VAL A 140 3.79 -6.04 -6.59
N ASP A 141 4.42 -5.55 -7.65
CA ASP A 141 4.68 -4.13 -7.80
C ASP A 141 3.51 -3.48 -8.55
N SER A 142 3.08 -2.31 -8.09
CA SER A 142 2.17 -1.46 -8.85
C SER A 142 2.51 0.02 -8.68
N ALA A 143 2.22 0.80 -9.72
CA ALA A 143 2.13 2.25 -9.59
C ALA A 143 0.70 2.61 -9.20
N VAL A 144 0.55 3.55 -8.27
CA VAL A 144 -0.74 4.12 -7.90
C VAL A 144 -0.71 5.64 -8.07
N LEU A 145 -1.71 6.15 -8.77
CA LEU A 145 -2.05 7.57 -8.73
C LEU A 145 -3.39 7.69 -8.02
N LEU A 146 -3.40 8.28 -6.82
CA LEU A 146 -4.64 8.61 -6.14
C LEU A 146 -5.05 10.03 -6.50
N PHE A 147 -6.26 10.17 -7.03
CA PHE A 147 -6.94 11.45 -7.14
C PHE A 147 -7.93 11.58 -5.98
N ARG A 148 -7.84 12.69 -5.24
CA ARG A 148 -8.76 13.03 -4.15
C ARG A 148 -9.33 14.42 -4.34
N SER A 149 -10.64 14.55 -4.31
CA SER A 149 -11.33 15.85 -4.28
C SER A 149 -12.32 15.92 -3.12
N ARG A 150 -12.50 17.10 -2.52
CA ARG A 150 -13.45 17.31 -1.42
C ARG A 150 -14.05 18.70 -1.47
N GLY A 151 -15.36 18.79 -1.24
CA GLY A 151 -16.13 20.01 -1.39
C GLY A 151 -16.34 20.39 -2.86
N ASP A 152 -16.67 21.66 -3.09
CA ASP A 152 -17.13 22.15 -4.41
C ASP A 152 -16.04 22.90 -5.20
N VAL A 153 -15.09 23.55 -4.51
CA VAL A 153 -14.16 24.52 -5.14
C VAL A 153 -12.68 24.28 -4.81
N ASN A 154 -12.37 23.32 -3.94
CA ASN A 154 -10.98 23.05 -3.57
C ASN A 154 -10.26 22.34 -4.73
N GLU A 155 -9.00 22.71 -4.96
CA GLU A 155 -8.13 21.98 -5.87
C GLU A 155 -8.00 20.51 -5.41
N PRO A 156 -8.10 19.54 -6.33
CA PRO A 156 -7.92 18.14 -5.98
C PRO A 156 -6.46 17.89 -5.58
N SER A 157 -6.29 17.01 -4.59
CA SER A 157 -4.98 16.48 -4.24
C SER A 157 -4.68 15.24 -5.09
N ILE A 158 -3.43 15.11 -5.52
CA ILE A 158 -2.94 13.95 -6.27
C ILE A 158 -1.75 13.37 -5.51
N ILE A 159 -1.76 12.05 -5.31
CA ILE A 159 -0.62 11.32 -4.75
C ILE A 159 -0.14 10.30 -5.77
N SER A 160 1.15 10.37 -6.10
CA SER A 160 1.85 9.34 -6.88
C SER A 160 2.69 8.49 -5.94
N ALA A 161 2.57 7.17 -6.06
CA ALA A 161 3.37 6.23 -5.30
C ALA A 161 3.62 4.92 -6.05
N HIS A 162 4.70 4.25 -5.68
CA HIS A 162 4.91 2.84 -5.94
C HIS A 162 4.44 2.01 -4.74
N ARG A 163 3.81 0.87 -5.00
CA ARG A 163 3.46 -0.14 -3.99
C ARG A 163 4.20 -1.43 -4.28
N GLU A 164 4.88 -1.98 -3.28
CA GLU A 164 5.29 -3.39 -3.26
C GLU A 164 4.38 -4.13 -2.27
N ASP A 165 3.59 -5.06 -2.79
CA ASP A 165 2.63 -5.85 -2.04
C ASP A 165 3.08 -7.30 -1.95
N VAL A 166 2.82 -7.94 -0.82
CA VAL A 166 2.84 -9.40 -0.70
C VAL A 166 1.40 -9.88 -0.63
N LEU A 167 0.96 -10.58 -1.67
CA LEU A 167 -0.35 -11.24 -1.69
C LEU A 167 -0.17 -12.71 -1.32
N ARG A 168 -0.88 -13.17 -0.29
CA ARG A 168 -0.83 -14.54 0.22
C ARG A 168 -2.11 -15.27 -0.13
N ARG A 169 -2.00 -16.51 -0.61
CA ARG A 169 -3.13 -17.44 -0.73
C ARG A 169 -3.65 -17.83 0.66
N VAL A 170 -4.93 -17.61 0.90
CA VAL A 170 -5.63 -18.05 2.12
C VAL A 170 -6.92 -18.75 1.69
N GLY A 171 -6.89 -20.09 1.68
CA GLY A 171 -7.94 -20.87 1.04
C GLY A 171 -7.93 -20.66 -0.47
N ASP A 172 -9.07 -20.25 -1.04
CA ASP A 172 -9.19 -19.98 -2.47
C ASP A 172 -8.85 -18.52 -2.83
N ASP A 173 -8.78 -17.62 -1.84
CA ASP A 173 -8.64 -16.18 -2.07
C ASP A 173 -7.20 -15.67 -1.83
N LEU A 174 -6.88 -14.52 -2.43
CA LEU A 174 -5.68 -13.76 -2.10
C LEU A 174 -5.99 -12.73 -1.00
N GLN A 175 -5.08 -12.59 -0.05
CA GLN A 175 -5.11 -11.56 0.98
C GLN A 175 -3.80 -10.78 1.02
N LEU A 176 -3.88 -9.50 1.38
CA LEU A 176 -2.69 -8.65 1.54
C LEU A 176 -1.97 -8.96 2.86
N ALA A 177 -0.72 -9.39 2.78
CA ALA A 177 0.13 -9.71 3.93
C ALA A 177 1.19 -8.66 4.24
N ARG A 178 1.59 -7.87 3.24
CA ARG A 178 2.51 -6.75 3.42
C ARG A 178 2.25 -5.72 2.33
N ARG A 179 2.27 -4.44 2.67
CA ARG A 179 2.29 -3.35 1.69
C ARG A 179 3.34 -2.32 2.07
N VAL A 180 4.22 -2.03 1.13
CA VAL A 180 5.21 -0.95 1.24
C VAL A 180 4.89 0.12 0.21
N ILE A 181 4.54 1.31 0.68
CA ILE A 181 4.16 2.45 -0.16
C ILE A 181 5.32 3.44 -0.22
N MET A 182 5.86 3.62 -1.41
CA MET A 182 6.92 4.57 -1.70
C MET A 182 6.33 5.74 -2.46
N VAL A 183 5.95 6.79 -1.74
CA VAL A 183 5.48 8.05 -2.34
C VAL A 183 6.59 8.76 -3.11
N ASP A 184 6.21 9.48 -4.17
CA ASP A 184 7.17 10.19 -5.03
C ASP A 184 7.52 11.60 -4.51
N GLU A 185 7.03 11.98 -3.32
CA GLU A 185 7.26 13.28 -2.69
C GLU A 185 7.93 13.15 -1.31
N SER A 186 8.87 14.04 -1.01
CA SER A 186 9.45 14.18 0.34
C SER A 186 8.57 14.98 1.29
N VAL A 187 7.77 15.91 0.76
CA VAL A 187 6.77 16.68 1.49
C VAL A 187 5.44 16.47 0.79
N LEU A 188 4.53 15.75 1.44
CA LEU A 188 3.21 15.47 0.88
C LEU A 188 2.36 16.72 0.80
N ARG A 189 1.96 17.11 -0.41
CA ARG A 189 1.10 18.27 -0.67
C ARG A 189 -0.38 17.92 -0.57
N ILE A 190 -0.77 17.30 0.54
CA ILE A 190 -2.14 16.94 0.87
C ILE A 190 -2.48 17.41 2.28
N GLN A 191 -3.74 17.82 2.50
CA GLN A 191 -4.17 18.34 3.80
C GLN A 191 -4.02 17.30 4.93
N ASN A 192 -4.30 16.03 4.62
CA ASN A 192 -4.18 14.90 5.54
C ASN A 192 -4.14 13.57 4.76
N LEU A 193 -3.73 12.51 5.44
CA LEU A 193 -3.79 11.13 4.93
C LEU A 193 -5.00 10.39 5.50
N ALA A 194 -6.19 10.98 5.41
CA ALA A 194 -7.44 10.29 5.72
C ALA A 194 -7.88 9.39 4.54
N ILE A 195 -6.96 8.53 4.08
CA ILE A 195 -7.07 7.68 2.88
C ILE A 195 -6.25 6.40 3.11
N PHE A 196 -6.52 5.35 2.34
CA PHE A 196 -5.60 4.22 2.17
C PHE A 196 -5.02 4.26 0.75
N LEU A 197 -3.88 3.61 0.53
CA LEU A 197 -3.14 3.56 -0.73
C LEU A 197 -2.79 2.12 -1.06
#